data_AF-A0A3R9NSL5-F1
#
_entry.id   AF-A0A3R9NSL5-F1
#
_cell.length_a   1.000
_cell.length_b   1.000
_cell.length_c   1.000
_cell.angle_alpha   90.00
_cell.angle_beta   90.00
_cell.angle_gamma   90.00
#
_symmetry.space_group_name_H-M   'P 1'
#
loop_
_entity.id
_entity.type
_entity.pdbx_description
1 polymer ?
#
loop_
_entity_poly.entity_id
_entity_poly.type
_entity_poly.pdbx_seq_one_letter_code
_entity_poly.pdbx_strand_id
1 'polypeptide(L)'
;MNFGHIIQYATLLSLLMGGLGVVVAVLNHREQVKTQIFLAMSAQYDELLKNSSAAFWLSVPVGTELPERTDDLTISMLRFCTLVSLTYLLFREHRIPKRMWELMFRSADRRFRSPLFVREWEHLRTEFESFPEFVALVASVHHLPRHN
;
A
#
# COMPACT_ATOMS: atom_id res chain seq x y z
N MET A 1 -25.03 20.64 -54.59
CA MET A 1 -24.69 19.32 -54.02
C MET A 1 -23.57 19.50 -53.02
N ASN A 2 -23.84 19.46 -51.70
CA ASN A 2 -22.82 19.47 -50.63
C ASN A 2 -23.36 19.16 -49.22
N PHE A 3 -24.68 19.27 -48.99
CA PHE A 3 -25.30 19.03 -47.67
C PHE A 3 -25.13 17.59 -47.13
N GLY A 4 -25.19 16.58 -48.00
CA GLY A 4 -25.04 15.18 -47.57
C GLY A 4 -23.66 14.86 -46.99
N HIS A 5 -22.60 15.40 -47.61
CA HIS A 5 -21.23 15.23 -47.10
C HIS A 5 -21.04 15.96 -45.77
N ILE A 6 -21.61 17.16 -45.61
CA ILE A 6 -21.54 17.93 -44.35
C ILE A 6 -22.18 17.15 -43.20
N ILE A 7 -23.35 16.56 -43.43
CA ILE A 7 -24.03 15.74 -42.41
C ILE A 7 -23.20 14.49 -42.07
N GLN A 8 -22.67 13.81 -43.08
CA GLN A 8 -21.85 12.61 -42.88
C GLN A 8 -20.56 12.90 -42.09
N TYR A 9 -19.88 14.02 -42.39
CA TYR A 9 -18.71 14.45 -41.63
C TYR A 9 -19.07 14.85 -40.19
N ALA A 10 -20.21 15.52 -39.98
CA ALA A 10 -20.67 15.88 -38.65
C ALA A 10 -21.00 14.64 -37.80
N THR A 11 -21.64 13.62 -38.38
CA THR A 11 -21.93 12.35 -37.70
C THR A 11 -20.65 11.59 -37.34
N LEU A 12 -19.69 11.50 -38.27
CA LEU A 12 -18.39 10.88 -38.00
C LEU A 12 -17.61 11.61 -36.89
N LEU A 13 -17.60 12.94 -36.92
CA LEU A 13 -16.96 13.76 -35.90
C LEU A 13 -17.61 13.56 -34.52
N SER A 14 -18.95 13.50 -34.47
CA SER A 14 -19.70 13.26 -33.24
C SER A 14 -19.41 11.86 -32.66
N LEU A 15 -19.33 10.84 -33.52
CA LEU A 15 -18.99 9.47 -33.11
C LEU A 15 -17.56 9.40 -32.55
N LEU A 16 -16.61 10.06 -33.21
CA LEU A 16 -15.22 10.15 -32.76
C LEU A 16 -15.10 10.89 -31.43
N MET A 17 -15.79 12.02 -31.26
CA MET A 17 -15.82 12.76 -30.00
C MET A 17 -16.46 11.96 -28.87
N GLY A 18 -17.55 11.24 -29.15
CA GLY A 18 -18.19 10.33 -28.19
C GLY A 18 -17.24 9.20 -27.75
N GLY A 19 -16.55 8.58 -28.71
CA GLY A 19 -15.53 7.56 -28.42
C GLY A 19 -14.37 8.11 -27.59
N LEU A 20 -13.85 9.29 -27.94
CA LEU A 20 -12.80 9.96 -27.17
C LEU A 20 -13.25 10.26 -25.73
N GLY A 21 -14.49 10.72 -25.56
CA GLY A 21 -15.08 11.01 -24.26
C GLY A 21 -15.16 9.78 -23.36
N VAL A 22 -15.56 8.62 -23.90
CA VAL A 22 -15.59 7.35 -23.16
C VAL A 22 -14.17 6.93 -22.75
N VAL A 23 -13.19 7.04 -23.64
CA VAL A 23 -11.79 6.71 -23.33
C VAL A 23 -11.25 7.59 -22.21
N VAL A 24 -11.46 8.92 -22.28
CA VAL A 24 -11.04 9.86 -21.24
C VAL A 24 -11.75 9.58 -19.92
N ALA A 25 -13.06 9.27 -19.94
CA ALA A 25 -13.82 8.92 -18.75
C ALA A 25 -13.27 7.67 -18.06
N VAL A 26 -12.93 6.62 -18.84
CA VAL A 26 -12.33 5.39 -18.30
C VAL A 26 -10.95 5.66 -17.69
N LEU A 27 -10.12 6.48 -18.34
CA LEU A 27 -8.81 6.86 -17.81
C LEU A 27 -8.93 7.67 -16.50
N ASN A 28 -9.80 8.68 -16.47
CA ASN A 28 -10.04 9.48 -15.27
C ASN A 28 -10.62 8.64 -14.12
N HIS A 29 -11.54 7.73 -14.41
CA HIS A 29 -12.10 6.84 -13.41
C HIS A 29 -11.02 5.93 -12.80
N ARG A 30 -10.11 5.41 -13.65
CA ARG A 30 -8.96 4.61 -13.16
C ARG A 30 -8.04 5.42 -12.25
N GLU A 31 -7.74 6.67 -12.58
CA GLU A 31 -6.93 7.55 -11.72
C GLU A 31 -7.64 7.95 -10.41
N GLN A 32 -8.96 8.19 -10.48
CA GLN A 32 -9.77 8.45 -9.29
C GLN A 32 -9.80 7.26 -8.33
N VAL A 33 -10.00 6.05 -8.83
CA VAL A 33 -10.00 4.83 -8.02
C VAL A 33 -8.64 4.63 -7.34
N LYS A 34 -7.53 4.82 -8.06
CA LYS A 34 -6.17 4.75 -7.47
C LYS A 34 -5.99 5.75 -6.33
N THR A 35 -6.46 6.99 -6.52
CA THR A 35 -6.36 8.05 -5.50
C THR A 35 -7.21 7.75 -4.28
N GLN A 36 -8.43 7.23 -4.46
CA GLN A 36 -9.29 6.86 -3.34
C GLN A 36 -8.70 5.71 -2.53
N ILE A 37 -8.14 4.69 -3.18
CA ILE A 37 -7.43 3.60 -2.50
C ILE A 37 -6.27 4.17 -1.68
N PHE A 38 -5.47 5.07 -2.26
CA PHE A 38 -4.37 5.71 -1.53
C PHE A 38 -4.84 6.49 -0.31
N LEU A 39 -5.91 7.29 -0.43
CA LEU A 39 -6.47 8.06 0.67
C LEU A 39 -7.03 7.17 1.78
N ALA A 40 -7.78 6.12 1.42
CA ALA A 40 -8.32 5.16 2.38
C ALA A 40 -7.21 4.44 3.15
N MET A 41 -6.16 3.98 2.45
CA MET A 41 -5.01 3.34 3.07
C MET A 41 -4.22 4.29 3.96
N SER A 42 -4.09 5.56 3.54
CA SER A 42 -3.43 6.60 4.34
C SER A 42 -4.23 6.93 5.60
N ALA A 43 -5.55 6.98 5.52
CA ALA A 43 -6.43 7.20 6.67
C ALA A 43 -6.34 6.05 7.68
N GLN A 44 -6.34 4.80 7.22
CA GLN A 44 -6.11 3.64 8.08
C GLN A 44 -4.74 3.70 8.74
N TYR A 45 -3.71 4.12 8.00
CA TYR A 45 -2.37 4.27 8.55
C TYR A 45 -2.30 5.37 9.63
N ASP A 46 -2.96 6.51 9.42
CA ASP A 46 -3.06 7.62 10.40
C ASP A 46 -3.85 7.21 11.65
N GLU A 47 -4.91 6.42 11.49
CA GLU A 47 -5.67 5.86 12.61
C GLU A 47 -4.84 4.86 13.42
N LEU A 48 -4.04 4.02 12.75
CA LEU A 48 -3.09 3.14 13.43
C LEU A 48 -2.08 3.95 14.22
N LEU A 49 -1.48 4.99 13.63
CA LEU A 49 -0.54 5.88 14.32
C LEU A 49 -1.13 6.51 15.58
N LYS A 50 -2.39 6.94 15.55
CA LYS A 50 -3.07 7.60 16.68
C LYS A 50 -3.37 6.63 17.82
N ASN A 51 -3.72 5.39 17.49
CA ASN A 51 -4.23 4.41 18.46
C ASN A 51 -3.17 3.43 18.97
N SER A 52 -1.89 3.61 18.62
CA SER A 52 -0.82 2.71 19.07
C SER A 52 0.34 3.46 19.72
N SER A 53 1.03 2.77 20.63
CA SER A 53 2.01 3.40 21.50
C SER A 53 3.15 4.06 20.70
N ALA A 54 3.53 5.28 21.07
CA ALA A 54 4.62 6.01 20.42
C ALA A 54 5.96 5.24 20.43
N ALA A 55 6.15 4.33 21.40
CA ALA A 55 7.32 3.45 21.48
C ALA A 55 7.42 2.45 20.33
N PHE A 56 6.30 2.08 19.70
CA PHE A 56 6.29 1.25 18.49
C PHE A 56 6.73 2.03 17.24
N TRP A 57 6.41 3.32 17.18
CA TRP A 57 6.62 4.17 16.01
C TRP A 57 7.95 4.91 16.01
N LEU A 58 8.45 5.27 17.19
CA LEU A 58 9.72 5.95 17.37
C LEU A 58 10.84 4.91 17.41
N SER A 59 11.90 5.14 16.64
CA SER A 59 13.07 4.26 16.63
C SER A 59 13.69 4.23 18.02
N VAL A 60 13.49 3.13 18.75
CA VAL A 60 14.20 2.85 20.01
C VAL A 60 15.69 2.77 19.68
N PRO A 61 16.55 3.62 20.28
CA PRO A 61 17.99 3.57 20.06
C PRO A 61 18.56 2.19 20.37
N VAL A 62 19.57 1.78 19.60
CA VAL A 62 20.32 0.55 19.85
C VAL A 62 20.96 0.65 21.24
N GLY A 63 20.61 -0.26 22.16
CA GLY A 63 21.09 -0.27 23.55
C GLY A 63 20.07 0.16 24.60
N THR A 64 18.87 0.58 24.20
CA THR A 64 17.76 0.81 25.13
C THR A 64 17.02 -0.51 25.38
N GLU A 65 16.57 -0.76 26.62
CA GLU A 65 15.72 -1.91 26.91
C GLU A 65 14.48 -1.87 26.03
N LEU A 66 14.23 -2.97 25.28
CA LEU A 66 13.05 -3.08 24.45
C LEU A 66 11.82 -3.10 25.37
N PRO A 67 10.74 -2.38 25.02
CA PRO A 67 9.52 -2.41 25.81
C PRO A 67 9.06 -3.85 26.02
N GLU A 68 8.52 -4.13 27.20
CA GLU A 68 7.94 -5.44 27.51
C GLU A 68 6.87 -5.79 26.48
N ARG A 69 6.74 -7.09 26.20
CA ARG A 69 5.69 -7.58 25.32
C ARG A 69 4.35 -7.39 26.03
N THR A 70 3.49 -6.57 25.44
CA THR A 70 2.11 -6.38 25.87
C THR A 70 1.15 -6.80 24.77
N ASP A 71 -0.07 -7.17 25.14
CA ASP A 71 -1.12 -7.51 24.18
C ASP A 71 -1.39 -6.33 23.23
N ASP A 72 -1.34 -5.10 23.76
CA ASP A 72 -1.56 -3.88 22.98
C ASP A 72 -0.47 -3.64 21.92
N LEU A 73 0.79 -3.95 22.25
CA LEU A 73 1.89 -3.94 21.29
C LEU A 73 1.68 -5.00 20.21
N THR A 74 1.30 -6.21 20.61
CA THR A 74 1.05 -7.34 19.69
C THR A 74 -0.09 -7.01 18.72
N ILE A 75 -1.20 -6.47 19.23
CA ILE A 75 -2.35 -6.03 18.41
C ILE A 75 -1.94 -4.90 17.46
N SER A 76 -1.17 -3.93 17.94
CA SER A 76 -0.67 -2.82 17.10
C SER A 76 0.21 -3.32 15.95
N MET A 77 1.12 -4.25 16.25
CA MET A 77 1.97 -4.89 15.24
C MET A 77 1.17 -5.72 14.25
N LEU A 78 0.19 -6.51 14.72
CA LEU A 78 -0.68 -7.30 13.87
C LEU A 78 -1.45 -6.40 12.90
N ARG A 79 -2.05 -5.31 13.40
CA ARG A 79 -2.75 -4.32 12.56
C ARG A 79 -1.83 -3.71 11.51
N PHE A 80 -0.60 -3.37 11.90
CA PHE A 80 0.40 -2.85 10.97
C PHE A 80 0.75 -3.88 9.89
N CYS A 81 1.05 -5.14 10.27
CA CYS A 81 1.33 -6.22 9.33
C CYS A 81 0.15 -6.46 8.37
N THR A 82 -1.08 -6.49 8.89
CA THR A 82 -2.30 -6.62 8.09
C THR A 82 -2.39 -5.51 7.05
N LEU A 83 -2.18 -4.25 7.44
CA LEU A 83 -2.21 -3.12 6.50
C LEU A 83 -1.16 -3.26 5.39
N VAL A 84 0.09 -3.60 5.74
CA VAL A 84 1.15 -3.78 4.74
C VAL A 84 0.86 -4.98 3.84
N SER A 85 0.35 -6.08 4.40
CA SER A 85 0.00 -7.27 3.64
C SER A 85 -1.12 -7.00 2.63
N LEU A 86 -2.18 -6.29 3.02
CA LEU A 86 -3.26 -5.89 2.10
C LEU A 86 -2.75 -4.94 1.01
N THR A 87 -1.90 -3.98 1.38
CA THR A 87 -1.25 -3.09 0.40
C THR A 87 -0.41 -3.89 -0.61
N TYR A 88 0.33 -4.89 -0.12
CA TYR A 88 1.17 -5.74 -0.94
C TYR A 88 0.35 -6.62 -1.89
N LEU A 89 -0.78 -7.15 -1.43
CA LEU A 89 -1.73 -7.88 -2.28
C LEU A 89 -2.26 -6.98 -3.40
N LEU A 90 -2.69 -5.75 -3.09
CA LEU A 90 -3.15 -4.79 -4.09
C LEU A 90 -2.05 -4.43 -5.11
N PHE A 91 -0.79 -4.37 -4.67
CA PHE A 91 0.34 -4.16 -5.57
C PHE A 91 0.55 -5.35 -6.51
N ARG A 92 0.50 -6.58 -5.97
CA ARG A 92 0.62 -7.83 -6.72
C ARG A 92 -0.49 -7.98 -7.76
N GLU A 93 -1.70 -7.54 -7.45
CA GLU A 93 -2.85 -7.50 -8.37
C GLU A 93 -2.86 -6.29 -9.31
N HIS A 94 -1.82 -5.46 -9.31
CA HIS A 94 -1.70 -4.25 -10.13
C HIS A 94 -2.83 -3.23 -9.92
N ARG A 95 -3.50 -3.29 -8.76
CA ARG A 95 -4.55 -2.34 -8.34
C ARG A 95 -3.96 -1.01 -7.90
N ILE A 96 -2.70 -1.01 -7.46
CA ILE A 96 -1.98 0.21 -7.10
C ILE A 96 -0.70 0.38 -7.93
N PRO A 97 -0.29 1.62 -8.25
CA PRO A 97 0.95 1.88 -8.97
C PRO A 97 2.18 1.40 -8.19
N LYS A 98 3.19 0.88 -8.89
CA LYS A 98 4.46 0.46 -8.29
C LYS A 98 5.10 1.56 -7.42
N ARG A 99 5.09 2.81 -7.90
CA ARG A 99 5.64 3.96 -7.17
C ARG A 99 4.95 4.20 -5.82
N MET A 100 3.65 3.93 -5.75
CA MET A 100 2.85 4.07 -4.52
C MET A 100 3.22 2.98 -3.52
N TRP A 101 3.34 1.75 -4.00
CA TRP A 101 3.86 0.63 -3.21
C TRP A 101 5.28 0.92 -2.69
N GLU A 102 6.20 1.34 -3.55
CA GLU A 102 7.60 1.65 -3.16
C GLU A 102 7.66 2.72 -2.05
N LEU A 103 6.82 3.76 -2.13
CA LEU A 103 6.78 4.82 -1.13
C LEU A 103 6.24 4.32 0.22
N MET A 104 5.14 3.56 0.21
CA MET A 104 4.58 2.93 1.41
C MET A 104 5.57 1.93 2.01
N PHE A 105 6.13 1.05 1.18
CA PHE A 105 7.05 0.01 1.61
C PHE A 105 8.35 0.58 2.19
N ARG A 106 8.90 1.68 1.65
CA ARG A 106 10.06 2.35 2.25
C ARG A 106 9.83 2.76 3.70
N SER A 107 8.60 3.19 4.04
CA SER A 107 8.24 3.52 5.41
C SER A 107 8.10 2.27 6.29
N ALA A 108 7.66 1.15 5.72
CA ALA A 108 7.46 -0.12 6.41
C ALA A 108 8.77 -0.88 6.60
N ASP A 109 9.67 -0.86 5.61
CA ASP A 109 10.99 -1.49 5.62
C ASP A 109 11.82 -1.06 6.84
N ARG A 110 11.84 0.25 7.16
CA ARG A 110 12.50 0.75 8.37
C ARG A 110 11.95 0.11 9.66
N ARG A 111 10.64 -0.14 9.71
CA ARG A 111 9.97 -0.74 10.88
C ARG A 111 10.18 -2.25 10.94
N PHE A 112 10.11 -2.94 9.81
CA PHE A 112 10.42 -4.36 9.73
C PHE A 112 11.85 -4.65 10.20
N ARG A 113 12.81 -3.76 9.93
CA ARG A 113 14.19 -3.87 10.43
C ARG A 113 14.36 -3.48 11.90
N SER A 114 13.33 -3.00 12.58
CA SER A 114 13.46 -2.63 13.99
C SER A 114 13.65 -3.87 14.86
N PRO A 115 14.53 -3.84 15.87
CA PRO A 115 14.73 -4.99 16.77
C PRO A 115 13.43 -5.42 17.47
N LEU A 116 12.56 -4.45 17.75
CA LEU A 116 11.24 -4.69 18.33
C LEU A 116 10.36 -5.52 17.39
N PHE A 117 10.28 -5.15 16.11
CA PHE A 117 9.50 -5.89 15.13
C PHE A 117 10.06 -7.30 14.90
N VAL A 118 11.39 -7.45 14.81
CA VAL A 118 12.01 -8.77 14.63
C VAL A 118 11.63 -9.72 15.78
N ARG A 119 11.62 -9.25 17.02
CA ARG A 119 11.20 -10.03 18.20
C ARG A 119 9.74 -10.48 18.13
N GLU A 120 8.84 -9.58 17.74
CA GLU A 120 7.41 -9.89 17.66
C GLU A 120 7.04 -10.70 16.42
N TRP A 121 7.77 -10.54 15.31
CA TRP A 121 7.51 -11.23 14.05
C TRP A 121 7.57 -12.76 14.19
N GLU A 122 8.44 -13.29 15.06
CA GLU A 122 8.50 -14.72 15.32
C GLU A 122 7.15 -15.31 15.76
N HIS A 123 6.34 -14.53 16.48
CA HIS A 123 5.04 -14.95 16.99
C HIS A 123 3.93 -14.60 16.00
N LEU A 124 4.05 -13.48 15.29
CA LEU A 124 3.02 -13.00 14.35
C LEU A 124 3.06 -13.71 13.00
N ARG A 125 4.19 -14.30 12.61
CA ARG A 125 4.35 -14.93 11.29
C ARG A 125 3.29 -16.02 11.04
N THR A 126 2.89 -16.76 12.06
CA THR A 126 1.89 -17.84 11.96
C THR A 126 0.54 -17.34 11.46
N GLU A 127 0.16 -16.11 11.83
CA GLU A 127 -1.09 -15.48 11.38
C GLU A 127 -1.09 -15.17 9.87
N PHE A 128 0.09 -15.12 9.24
CA PHE A 128 0.28 -14.81 7.83
C PHE A 128 0.71 -16.02 6.99
N GLU A 129 0.67 -17.24 7.52
CA GLU A 129 1.05 -18.46 6.76
C GLU A 129 0.19 -18.70 5.52
N SER A 130 -1.07 -18.27 5.57
CA SER A 130 -1.99 -18.30 4.42
C SER A 130 -1.58 -17.34 3.29
N PHE A 131 -0.63 -16.43 3.55
CA PHE A 131 -0.11 -15.47 2.59
C PHE A 131 1.43 -15.54 2.48
N PRO A 132 1.98 -16.60 1.86
CA PRO A 132 3.41 -16.89 1.85
C PRO A 132 4.25 -15.81 1.16
N GLU A 133 3.69 -15.09 0.18
CA GLU A 133 4.41 -13.99 -0.50
C GLU A 133 4.69 -12.82 0.44
N PHE A 134 3.78 -12.52 1.38
CA PHE A 134 4.01 -11.48 2.38
C PHE A 134 5.06 -11.94 3.40
N VAL A 135 5.01 -13.20 3.84
CA VAL A 135 6.04 -13.77 4.71
C VAL A 135 7.42 -13.70 4.04
N ALA A 136 7.51 -14.02 2.75
CA ALA A 136 8.74 -13.91 1.97
C ALA A 136 9.23 -12.46 1.85
N LEU A 137 8.32 -11.50 1.68
CA LEU A 137 8.64 -10.07 1.66
C LEU A 137 9.30 -9.65 2.98
N VAL A 138 8.71 -9.98 4.13
CA VAL A 138 9.26 -9.63 5.45
C VAL A 138 10.60 -10.33 5.69
N ALA A 139 10.72 -11.62 5.31
CA ALA A 139 11.98 -12.34 5.39
C ALA A 139 13.09 -11.67 4.55
N SER A 140 12.77 -11.21 3.34
CA SER A 140 13.74 -10.51 2.47
C SER A 140 14.30 -9.24 3.11
N VAL A 141 13.49 -8.55 3.93
CA VAL A 141 13.91 -7.35 4.66
C VAL A 141 14.85 -7.71 5.82
N HIS A 142 14.58 -8.82 6.53
CA HIS A 142 15.42 -9.28 7.63
C HIS A 142 16.78 -9.84 7.16
N HIS A 143 16.84 -10.41 5.96
CA HIS A 143 18.07 -10.94 5.38
C HIS A 143 18.93 -9.89 4.64
N LEU A 144 18.43 -8.68 4.41
CA LEU A 144 19.19 -7.64 3.72
C LEU A 144 20.28 -7.06 4.65
N PRO A 145 21.58 -7.09 4.28
CA PRO A 145 22.64 -6.51 5.10
C PRO A 145 22.41 -5.00 5.31
N ARG A 146 22.75 -4.51 6.51
CA ARG A 146 22.76 -3.07 6.83
C ARG A 146 23.77 -2.37 5.93
N HIS A 147 23.31 -1.77 4.84
CA HIS A 147 24.07 -0.70 4.20
C HIS A 147 23.92 0.54 5.08
N ASN A 148 24.93 0.74 5.94
CA ASN A 148 25.20 2.03 6.57
C ASN A 148 25.62 3.05 5.52
#